data_AF-A0A2V5N146-F1
#
_entry.id   AF-A0A2V5N146-F1
#
_cell.length_a   1.000
_cell.length_b   1.000
_cell.length_c   1.000
_cell.angle_alpha   90.00
_cell.angle_beta   90.00
_cell.angle_gamma   90.00
#
_symmetry.space_group_name_H-M   'P 1'
#
loop_
_entity.id
_entity.type
_entity.pdbx_description
1 polymer ?
#
loop_
_entity_poly.entity_id
_entity_poly.type
_entity_poly.pdbx_seq_one_letter_code
_entity_poly.pdbx_strand_id
1 'polypeptide(L)'
;QERVNIQSADESALSAVPGITPELAKAIVTYRNQTRLESLADLLDVTAVSPQNQPLPQPNPGPARPGPNAPPIPQPAQQPAAPNPQPAGPKLVSQDLLMEIADDLTAVSGQEPPSAININSASAEVLACLPGVDQQLAEAIVAYRKSAGFFPNIAWLLKVDGMNQQIFKQIGSKVSARSETFRILSEGKVTSSGARQRIQIIVRLRPSSFDTLSYREDL
;
A
#
# COMPACT_ATOMS: atom_id res chain seq x y z
N GLN A 1 -15.19 8.76 5.89
CA GLN A 1 -14.16 8.87 6.95
C GLN A 1 -12.85 9.28 6.31
N GLU A 2 -12.01 9.99 7.05
CA GLU A 2 -10.65 10.32 6.61
C GLU A 2 -9.77 9.07 6.73
N ARG A 3 -8.95 8.80 5.72
CA ARG A 3 -8.08 7.61 5.69
C ARG A 3 -6.94 7.78 6.68
N VAL A 4 -6.63 6.72 7.43
CA VAL A 4 -5.55 6.70 8.42
C VAL A 4 -4.20 6.64 7.69
N ASN A 5 -3.30 7.58 7.98
CA ASN A 5 -2.00 7.64 7.33
C ASN A 5 -0.99 6.68 7.98
N ILE A 6 -0.54 5.65 7.26
CA ILE A 6 0.37 4.62 7.80
C ILE A 6 1.77 5.16 8.13
N GLN A 7 2.18 6.29 7.57
CA GLN A 7 3.48 6.92 7.84
C GLN A 7 3.48 7.68 9.17
N SER A 8 2.36 8.25 9.58
CA SER A 8 2.28 9.18 10.72
C SER A 8 1.32 8.77 11.84
N ALA A 9 0.35 7.89 11.57
CA ALA A 9 -0.66 7.49 12.55
C ALA A 9 -0.05 6.80 13.77
N ASP A 10 -0.61 7.01 14.95
CA ASP A 10 -0.20 6.28 16.15
C ASP A 10 -0.84 4.87 16.20
N GLU A 11 -0.42 4.04 17.16
CA GLU A 11 -0.94 2.68 17.33
C GLU A 11 -2.47 2.69 17.53
N SER A 12 -2.97 3.68 18.27
CA SER A 12 -4.41 3.87 18.52
C SER A 12 -5.18 4.12 17.22
N ALA A 13 -4.76 5.09 16.41
CA ALA A 13 -5.43 5.38 15.14
C ALA A 13 -5.36 4.21 14.14
N LEU A 14 -4.27 3.44 14.13
CA LEU A 14 -4.18 2.23 13.31
C LEU A 14 -5.13 1.13 13.80
N SER A 15 -5.21 0.90 15.10
CA SER A 15 -6.12 -0.11 15.70
C SER A 15 -7.61 0.25 15.57
N ALA A 16 -7.93 1.51 15.24
CA ALA A 16 -9.29 1.94 14.96
C ALA A 16 -9.80 1.44 13.59
N VAL A 17 -8.90 1.01 12.70
CA VAL A 17 -9.28 0.44 11.40
C VAL A 17 -9.75 -1.00 11.59
N PRO A 18 -10.97 -1.36 11.12
CA PRO A 18 -11.45 -2.73 11.18
C PRO A 18 -10.44 -3.71 10.58
N GLY A 19 -10.15 -4.81 11.30
CA GLY A 19 -9.16 -5.81 10.86
C GLY A 19 -7.72 -5.57 11.31
N ILE A 20 -7.36 -4.36 11.77
CA ILE A 20 -6.03 -4.08 12.34
C ILE A 20 -6.04 -4.37 13.85
N THR A 21 -5.40 -5.47 14.27
CA THR A 21 -5.25 -5.76 15.71
C THR A 21 -4.21 -4.84 16.36
N PRO A 22 -4.26 -4.61 17.69
CA PRO A 22 -3.24 -3.83 18.41
C PRO A 22 -1.82 -4.35 18.20
N GLU A 23 -1.63 -5.68 18.12
CA GLU A 23 -0.33 -6.30 17.83
C GLU A 23 0.16 -5.95 16.44
N LEU A 24 -0.74 -5.97 15.45
CA LEU A 24 -0.42 -5.56 14.09
C LEU A 24 -0.12 -4.07 14.00
N ALA A 25 -0.90 -3.21 14.67
CA ALA A 25 -0.65 -1.78 14.76
C ALA A 25 0.76 -1.50 15.33
N LYS A 26 1.12 -2.17 16.43
CA LYS A 26 2.47 -2.09 17.03
C LYS A 26 3.56 -2.58 16.08
N ALA A 27 3.31 -3.67 15.34
CA ALA A 27 4.26 -4.17 14.35
C ALA A 27 4.46 -3.18 13.19
N ILE A 28 3.39 -2.56 12.68
CA ILE A 28 3.45 -1.52 11.64
C ILE A 28 4.27 -0.32 12.15
N VAL A 29 4.00 0.17 13.37
CA VAL A 29 4.73 1.29 13.97
C VAL A 29 6.20 0.96 14.19
N THR A 30 6.52 -0.28 14.57
CA THR A 30 7.91 -0.71 14.72
C THR A 30 8.62 -0.82 13.36
N TYR A 31 7.96 -1.44 12.38
CA TYR A 31 8.51 -1.63 11.04
C TYR A 31 8.78 -0.29 10.36
N ARG A 32 7.86 0.69 10.47
CA ARG A 32 8.05 2.01 9.86
C ARG A 32 9.21 2.82 10.45
N ASN A 33 9.60 2.56 11.70
CA ASN A 33 10.77 3.19 12.32
C ASN A 33 12.09 2.65 11.73
N GLN A 34 12.05 1.49 11.08
CA GLN A 34 13.21 0.85 10.44
C GLN A 34 13.20 1.04 8.92
N THR A 35 12.03 0.97 8.30
CA THR A 35 11.83 1.04 6.84
C THR A 35 10.69 1.98 6.52
N ARG A 36 10.90 2.95 5.63
CA ARG A 36 9.82 3.87 5.22
C ARG A 36 8.77 3.11 4.40
N LEU A 37 7.51 3.22 4.82
CA LEU A 37 6.35 2.70 4.09
C LEU A 37 5.92 3.72 3.04
N GLU A 38 6.37 3.57 1.80
CA GLU A 38 6.04 4.48 0.69
C GLU A 38 4.68 4.14 0.06
N SER A 39 4.24 2.89 0.17
CA SER A 39 3.01 2.39 -0.42
C SER A 39 2.27 1.45 0.53
N LEU A 40 0.95 1.29 0.32
CA LEU A 40 0.16 0.26 1.01
C LEU A 40 0.71 -1.15 0.75
N ALA A 41 1.39 -1.36 -0.37
CA ALA A 41 2.03 -2.61 -0.73
C ALA A 41 3.17 -3.00 0.23
N ASP A 42 3.79 -2.04 0.92
CA ASP A 42 4.88 -2.30 1.86
C ASP A 42 4.37 -2.94 3.16
N LEU A 43 3.07 -2.83 3.44
CA LEU A 43 2.44 -3.52 4.57
C LEU A 43 2.58 -5.04 4.47
N LEU A 44 2.68 -5.60 3.25
CA LEU A 44 2.90 -7.04 3.03
C LEU A 44 4.25 -7.56 3.55
N ASP A 45 5.19 -6.66 3.88
CA ASP A 45 6.49 -7.02 4.46
C ASP A 45 6.52 -6.85 5.99
N VAL A 46 5.43 -6.40 6.60
CA VAL A 46 5.36 -6.23 8.06
C VAL A 46 5.37 -7.60 8.73
N THR A 47 6.48 -7.87 9.41
CA THR A 47 6.70 -9.09 10.19
C THR A 47 6.41 -8.86 11.66
N ALA A 48 6.05 -9.93 12.37
CA ALA A 48 5.93 -9.89 13.82
C ALA A 48 7.25 -9.46 14.48
N VAL A 49 7.15 -8.52 15.41
CA VAL A 49 8.23 -8.19 16.34
C VAL A 49 8.48 -9.41 17.23
N SER A 50 9.53 -10.17 16.91
CA SER A 50 9.95 -11.29 17.75
C SER A 50 10.65 -10.74 19.00
N PRO A 51 10.23 -11.10 20.23
CA PRO A 51 10.89 -10.64 21.46
C PRO A 51 12.33 -11.18 21.64
N GLN A 52 12.79 -12.10 20.78
CA GLN A 52 14.12 -12.73 20.87
C GLN A 52 15.31 -11.83 20.52
N ASN A 53 15.09 -10.58 20.09
CA ASN A 53 16.18 -9.61 19.91
C ASN A 53 16.39 -8.68 21.12
N GLN A 54 15.80 -8.99 22.28
CA GLN A 54 16.32 -8.45 23.54
C GLN A 54 17.63 -9.18 23.87
N PRO A 55 18.76 -8.48 24.07
CA PRO A 55 19.94 -9.11 24.63
C PRO A 55 19.55 -9.67 26.00
N LEU A 56 19.51 -11.00 26.10
CA LEU A 56 19.41 -11.67 27.41
C LEU A 56 20.53 -11.10 28.29
N PRO A 57 20.24 -10.65 29.53
CA PRO A 57 21.29 -10.24 30.45
C PRO A 57 22.23 -11.44 30.66
N GLN A 58 23.44 -11.39 30.10
CA GLN A 58 24.44 -12.41 30.36
C GLN A 58 24.75 -12.36 31.86
N PRO A 59 24.66 -13.48 32.60
CA PRO A 59 25.11 -13.51 33.98
C PRO A 59 26.63 -13.31 33.97
N ASN A 60 27.08 -12.20 34.56
CA ASN A 60 28.50 -11.87 34.67
C ASN A 60 29.23 -13.00 35.42
N PRO A 61 30.17 -13.75 34.81
CA PRO A 61 30.96 -14.73 35.54
C PRO A 61 31.95 -13.95 36.41
N GLY A 62 31.92 -14.19 37.73
CA GLY A 62 32.87 -13.58 38.67
C GLY A 62 34.33 -13.89 38.32
N PRO A 63 35.29 -13.13 38.86
CA PRO A 63 36.69 -13.22 38.47
C PRO A 63 37.34 -14.49 39.01
N ALA A 64 37.47 -15.52 38.16
CA ALA A 64 38.29 -16.69 38.46
C ALA A 64 39.77 -16.39 38.20
N ARG A 65 40.58 -16.36 39.27
CA ARG A 65 42.05 -16.26 39.21
C ARG A 65 42.65 -17.52 38.56
N PRO A 66 43.60 -17.43 37.61
CA PRO A 66 44.30 -18.60 37.08
C PRO A 66 45.50 -18.98 37.98
N GLY A 67 45.64 -20.28 38.27
CA GLY A 67 46.85 -20.86 38.86
C GLY A 67 47.92 -21.22 37.81
N PRO A 68 49.18 -21.46 38.20
CA PRO A 68 50.32 -21.30 37.28
C PRO A 68 50.65 -22.45 36.31
N ASN A 69 49.89 -23.54 36.22
CA ASN A 69 50.30 -24.70 35.41
C ASN A 69 49.11 -25.48 34.81
N ALA A 70 48.50 -24.96 33.74
CA ALA A 70 47.59 -25.73 32.89
C ALA A 70 48.06 -25.68 31.42
N PRO A 71 48.05 -26.82 30.69
CA PRO A 71 48.43 -26.87 29.28
C PRO A 71 47.46 -26.03 28.41
N PRO A 72 47.92 -25.54 27.23
CA PRO A 72 47.11 -24.66 26.41
C PRO A 72 45.84 -25.36 25.93
N ILE A 73 44.69 -24.77 26.27
CA ILE A 73 43.37 -25.20 25.82
C ILE A 73 43.30 -24.98 24.30
N PRO A 74 42.92 -25.99 23.48
CA PRO A 74 42.67 -25.78 22.06
C PRO A 74 41.55 -24.76 21.89
N GLN A 75 41.83 -23.66 21.18
CA GLN A 75 40.80 -22.70 20.78
C GLN A 75 39.79 -23.43 19.88
N PRO A 76 38.47 -23.38 20.16
CA PRO A 76 37.50 -23.86 19.20
C PRO A 76 37.64 -23.03 17.93
N ALA A 77 37.78 -23.71 16.79
CA ALA A 77 37.78 -23.07 15.48
C ALA A 77 36.61 -22.08 15.39
N GLN A 78 36.92 -20.84 15.00
CA GLN A 78 35.93 -19.81 14.74
C GLN A 78 34.92 -20.35 13.73
N GLN A 79 33.70 -20.61 14.22
CA GLN A 79 32.55 -20.92 13.37
C GLN A 79 32.35 -19.73 12.41
N PRO A 80 32.07 -19.96 11.12
CA PRO A 80 31.79 -18.87 10.20
C PRO A 80 30.61 -18.06 10.74
N ALA A 81 30.79 -16.74 10.81
CA ALA A 81 29.74 -15.81 11.20
C ALA A 81 28.45 -16.14 10.42
N ALA A 82 27.36 -16.39 11.16
CA ALA A 82 26.04 -16.57 10.57
C ALA A 82 25.69 -15.34 9.70
N PRO A 83 25.00 -15.53 8.56
CA PRO A 83 24.59 -14.41 7.72
C PRO A 83 23.60 -13.52 8.48
N ASN A 84 23.65 -12.22 8.19
CA ASN A 84 22.74 -11.14 8.65
C ASN A 84 21.36 -11.60 9.15
N PRO A 85 20.80 -10.98 10.20
CA PRO A 85 19.42 -11.24 10.62
C PRO A 85 18.46 -10.76 9.54
N GLN A 86 18.03 -11.69 8.70
CA GLN A 86 16.82 -11.54 7.89
C GLN A 86 15.63 -11.51 8.86
N PRO A 87 14.65 -10.62 8.68
CA PRO A 87 13.46 -10.59 9.53
C PRO A 87 12.66 -11.89 9.32
N ALA A 88 12.95 -12.90 10.14
CA ALA A 88 12.37 -14.24 10.10
C ALA A 88 11.17 -14.37 11.05
N GLY A 89 10.32 -13.35 11.10
CA GLY A 89 9.01 -13.43 11.76
C GLY A 89 7.92 -13.81 10.76
N PRO A 90 6.84 -14.48 11.18
CA PRO A 90 5.68 -14.67 10.30
C PRO A 90 5.17 -13.31 9.82
N LYS A 91 4.86 -13.21 8.52
CA LYS A 91 4.19 -12.04 7.94
C LYS A 91 2.83 -11.88 8.63
N LEU A 92 2.61 -10.74 9.26
CA LEU A 92 1.36 -10.47 9.98
C LEU A 92 0.26 -9.94 9.06
N VAL A 93 0.64 -9.36 7.92
CA VAL A 93 -0.29 -8.84 6.92
C VAL A 93 -0.37 -9.83 5.76
N SER A 94 -1.55 -10.42 5.58
CA SER A 94 -1.88 -11.22 4.40
C SER A 94 -2.43 -10.34 3.28
N GLN A 95 -2.47 -10.87 2.06
CA GLN A 95 -3.09 -10.19 0.92
C GLN A 95 -4.59 -9.96 1.15
N ASP A 96 -5.28 -10.92 1.76
CA ASP A 96 -6.70 -10.83 2.10
C ASP A 96 -6.98 -9.72 3.10
N LEU A 97 -6.17 -9.61 4.15
CA LEU A 97 -6.28 -8.53 5.12
C LEU A 97 -6.04 -7.18 4.46
N LEU A 98 -5.01 -7.07 3.59
CA LEU A 98 -4.74 -5.84 2.87
C LEU A 98 -5.92 -5.41 1.99
N MET A 99 -6.61 -6.35 1.34
CA MET A 99 -7.80 -6.07 0.54
C MET A 99 -8.98 -5.55 1.36
N GLU A 100 -9.09 -5.97 2.63
CA GLU A 100 -10.12 -5.51 3.55
C GLU A 100 -9.85 -4.08 4.04
N ILE A 101 -8.59 -3.76 4.37
CA ILE A 101 -8.24 -2.50 5.05
C ILE A 101 -7.71 -1.39 4.13
N ALA A 102 -7.39 -1.68 2.86
CA ALA A 102 -6.71 -0.72 1.97
C ALA A 102 -7.52 0.57 1.68
N ASP A 103 -8.85 0.52 1.80
CA ASP A 103 -9.71 1.69 1.63
C ASP A 103 -9.56 2.68 2.79
N ASP A 104 -9.31 2.18 4.01
CA ASP A 104 -9.22 2.99 5.23
C ASP A 104 -7.82 3.53 5.50
N LEU A 105 -6.81 3.04 4.76
CA LEU A 105 -5.41 3.42 4.94
C LEU A 105 -4.88 4.29 3.79
N THR A 106 -3.96 5.20 4.05
CA THR A 106 -3.20 5.95 3.02
C THR A 106 -1.71 5.98 3.35
N ALA A 107 -0.86 5.95 2.31
CA ALA A 107 0.59 6.15 2.43
C ALA A 107 1.03 7.56 1.98
N VAL A 108 0.10 8.41 1.55
CA VAL A 108 0.43 9.76 1.07
C VAL A 108 0.22 10.77 2.18
N SER A 109 1.28 11.51 2.52
CA SER A 109 1.30 12.52 3.58
C SER A 109 0.99 13.95 3.08
N GLY A 110 0.24 14.07 1.97
CA GLY A 110 -0.07 15.35 1.32
C GLY A 110 -1.56 15.52 1.01
N GLN A 111 -2.01 16.77 0.95
CA GLN A 111 -3.38 17.17 0.62
C GLN A 111 -3.74 16.98 -0.87
N GLU A 112 -2.75 16.70 -1.73
CA GLU A 112 -2.99 16.40 -3.13
C GLU A 112 -2.50 14.98 -3.43
N PRO A 113 -3.40 14.06 -3.78
CA PRO A 113 -2.98 12.78 -4.29
C PRO A 113 -2.20 13.02 -5.59
N PRO A 114 -1.09 12.29 -5.81
CA PRO A 114 -0.41 12.32 -7.10
C PRO A 114 -1.42 11.98 -8.20
N SER A 115 -1.15 12.44 -9.43
CA SER A 115 -1.92 12.10 -10.63
C SER A 115 -1.89 10.58 -10.88
N ALA A 116 -2.75 9.87 -10.16
CA ALA A 116 -2.82 8.43 -10.16
C ALA A 116 -3.72 7.94 -11.29
N ILE A 117 -3.29 6.89 -11.98
CA ILE A 117 -4.04 6.25 -13.04
C ILE A 117 -5.18 5.45 -12.40
N ASN A 118 -6.41 5.74 -12.80
CA ASN A 118 -7.57 5.00 -12.30
C ASN A 118 -7.66 3.62 -12.97
N ILE A 119 -7.45 2.55 -12.21
CA ILE A 119 -7.46 1.16 -12.70
C ILE A 119 -8.82 0.67 -13.17
N ASN A 120 -9.91 1.32 -12.76
CA ASN A 120 -11.28 1.00 -13.17
C ASN A 120 -11.66 1.64 -14.52
N SER A 121 -10.97 2.71 -14.94
CA SER A 121 -11.30 3.44 -16.18
C SER A 121 -10.17 3.51 -17.22
N ALA A 122 -8.91 3.31 -16.83
CA ALA A 122 -7.77 3.35 -17.74
C ALA A 122 -7.85 2.29 -18.85
N SER A 123 -7.36 2.60 -20.04
CA SER A 123 -7.22 1.62 -21.13
C SER A 123 -6.04 0.67 -20.85
N ALA A 124 -6.01 -0.48 -21.55
CA ALA A 124 -4.88 -1.39 -21.46
C ALA A 124 -3.57 -0.71 -21.87
N GLU A 125 -3.59 0.13 -22.90
CA GLU A 125 -2.39 0.86 -23.36
C GLU A 125 -1.87 1.82 -22.29
N VAL A 126 -2.77 2.51 -21.58
CA VAL A 126 -2.39 3.40 -20.47
C VAL A 126 -1.81 2.60 -19.29
N LEU A 127 -2.38 1.44 -19.00
CA LEU A 127 -1.87 0.55 -17.94
C LEU A 127 -0.51 -0.05 -18.29
N ALA A 128 -0.27 -0.40 -19.56
CA ALA A 128 1.01 -0.94 -20.04
C ALA A 128 2.17 0.07 -19.97
N CYS A 129 1.88 1.37 -19.80
CA CYS A 129 2.89 2.39 -19.53
C CYS A 129 3.40 2.37 -18.07
N LEU A 130 2.77 1.60 -17.18
CA LEU A 130 3.19 1.48 -15.79
C LEU A 130 4.45 0.59 -15.67
N PRO A 131 5.37 0.91 -14.73
CA PRO A 131 6.58 0.11 -14.55
C PRO A 131 6.22 -1.32 -14.16
N GLY A 132 6.76 -2.29 -14.91
CA GLY A 132 6.53 -3.71 -14.67
C GLY A 132 5.19 -4.25 -15.16
N VAL A 133 4.33 -3.42 -15.75
CA VAL A 133 3.06 -3.87 -16.36
C VAL A 133 3.28 -4.02 -17.86
N ASP A 134 3.26 -5.26 -18.34
CA ASP A 134 3.27 -5.53 -19.77
C ASP A 134 1.86 -5.47 -20.37
N GLN A 135 1.78 -5.57 -21.70
CA GLN A 135 0.51 -5.54 -22.42
C GLN A 135 -0.43 -6.68 -21.99
N GLN A 136 0.12 -7.86 -21.71
CA GLN A 136 -0.66 -9.03 -21.32
C GLN A 136 -1.29 -8.84 -19.92
N LEU A 137 -0.52 -8.32 -18.96
CA LEU A 137 -1.00 -8.00 -17.62
C LEU A 137 -2.00 -6.84 -17.67
N ALA A 138 -1.76 -5.82 -18.49
CA ALA A 138 -2.72 -4.73 -18.68
C ALA A 138 -4.07 -5.25 -19.22
N GLU A 139 -4.05 -6.17 -20.18
CA GLU A 139 -5.24 -6.84 -20.70
C GLU A 139 -5.91 -7.71 -19.63
N ALA A 140 -5.14 -8.44 -18.82
CA ALA A 140 -5.66 -9.22 -17.70
C ALA A 140 -6.38 -8.34 -16.67
N ILE A 141 -5.85 -7.16 -16.33
CA ILE A 141 -6.50 -6.19 -15.44
C ILE A 141 -7.84 -5.74 -16.04
N VAL A 142 -7.87 -5.40 -17.33
CA VAL A 142 -9.09 -4.97 -18.02
C VAL A 142 -10.11 -6.11 -18.12
N ALA A 143 -9.66 -7.34 -18.36
CA ALA A 143 -10.50 -8.52 -18.41
C ALA A 143 -11.12 -8.81 -17.03
N TYR A 144 -10.31 -8.78 -15.98
CA TYR A 144 -10.75 -9.00 -14.60
C TYR A 144 -11.86 -8.03 -14.21
N ARG A 145 -11.68 -6.72 -14.45
CA ARG A 145 -12.73 -5.74 -14.09
C ARG A 145 -14.02 -5.87 -14.92
N LYS A 146 -13.94 -6.46 -16.11
CA LYS A 146 -15.12 -6.73 -16.95
C LYS A 146 -15.89 -7.98 -16.47
N SER A 147 -15.19 -9.00 -15.98
CA SER A 147 -15.80 -10.26 -15.55
C SER A 147 -16.22 -10.28 -14.08
N ALA A 148 -15.35 -9.79 -13.19
CA ALA A 148 -15.56 -9.80 -11.74
C ALA A 148 -16.19 -8.50 -11.20
N GLY A 149 -16.25 -7.45 -12.03
CA GLY A 149 -16.69 -6.11 -11.64
C GLY A 149 -15.55 -5.18 -11.26
N PHE A 150 -15.88 -3.92 -10.92
CA PHE A 150 -14.88 -2.91 -10.59
C PHE A 150 -14.07 -3.26 -9.35
N PHE A 151 -12.79 -2.90 -9.36
CA PHE A 151 -11.91 -3.01 -8.21
C PHE A 151 -12.36 -2.03 -7.12
N PRO A 152 -12.69 -2.50 -5.90
CA PRO A 152 -13.04 -1.61 -4.78
C PRO A 152 -11.87 -0.71 -4.37
N ASN A 153 -10.68 -1.32 -4.29
CA ASN A 153 -9.42 -0.65 -3.95
C ASN A 153 -8.24 -1.25 -4.72
N ILE A 154 -7.07 -0.63 -4.60
CA ILE A 154 -5.87 -1.01 -5.33
C ILE A 154 -5.36 -2.41 -4.96
N ALA A 155 -5.60 -2.89 -3.73
CA ALA A 155 -5.08 -4.18 -3.28
C ALA A 155 -5.70 -5.36 -4.03
N TRP A 156 -6.90 -5.19 -4.59
CA TRP A 156 -7.54 -6.20 -5.42
C TRP A 156 -6.80 -6.49 -6.74
N LEU A 157 -5.84 -5.64 -7.14
CA LEU A 157 -4.94 -5.98 -8.25
C LEU A 157 -4.14 -7.26 -8.00
N LEU A 158 -3.88 -7.61 -6.74
CA LEU A 158 -3.17 -8.85 -6.37
C LEU A 158 -3.94 -10.13 -6.77
N LYS A 159 -5.24 -10.03 -7.07
CA LYS A 159 -6.06 -11.15 -7.59
C LYS A 159 -5.96 -11.32 -9.11
N VAL A 160 -5.34 -10.37 -9.82
CA VAL A 160 -5.22 -10.45 -11.27
C VAL A 160 -4.10 -11.42 -11.64
N ASP A 161 -4.41 -12.34 -12.55
CA ASP A 161 -3.42 -13.29 -13.06
C ASP A 161 -2.23 -12.57 -13.70
N GLY A 162 -1.02 -12.92 -13.27
CA GLY A 162 0.22 -12.27 -13.69
C GLY A 162 0.65 -11.08 -12.82
N MET A 163 -0.20 -10.59 -11.91
CA MET A 163 0.21 -9.57 -10.93
C MET A 163 1.11 -10.20 -9.87
N ASN A 164 2.28 -9.60 -9.66
CA ASN A 164 3.19 -10.00 -8.59
C ASN A 164 3.39 -8.87 -7.56
N GLN A 165 3.87 -9.22 -6.36
CA GLN A 165 4.06 -8.24 -5.28
C GLN A 165 5.08 -7.15 -5.62
N GLN A 166 6.08 -7.45 -6.45
CA GLN A 166 7.10 -6.47 -6.84
C GLN A 166 6.53 -5.39 -7.76
N ILE A 167 5.78 -5.80 -8.79
CA ILE A 167 5.05 -4.89 -9.69
C ILE A 167 4.04 -4.09 -8.87
N PHE A 168 3.27 -4.75 -8.00
CA PHE A 168 2.28 -4.07 -7.15
C PHE A 168 2.91 -2.97 -6.28
N LYS A 169 4.08 -3.21 -5.70
CA LYS A 169 4.84 -2.18 -4.95
C LYS A 169 5.25 -1.01 -5.85
N GLN A 170 5.74 -1.29 -7.06
CA GLN A 170 6.18 -0.26 -8.01
C GLN A 170 5.04 0.62 -8.52
N ILE A 171 3.84 0.05 -8.72
CA ILE A 171 2.70 0.78 -9.27
C ILE A 171 1.77 1.35 -8.20
N GLY A 172 1.81 0.85 -6.96
CA GLY A 172 0.84 1.18 -5.91
C GLY A 172 0.70 2.68 -5.60
N SER A 173 1.78 3.47 -5.75
CA SER A 173 1.75 4.93 -5.60
C SER A 173 1.31 5.69 -6.85
N LYS A 174 1.23 5.01 -8.01
CA LYS A 174 0.88 5.56 -9.32
C LYS A 174 -0.55 5.23 -9.75
N VAL A 175 -1.25 4.38 -9.00
CA VAL A 175 -2.60 3.91 -9.34
C VAL A 175 -3.62 4.24 -8.26
N SER A 176 -4.88 4.38 -8.67
CA SER A 176 -6.03 4.55 -7.78
C SER A 176 -7.20 3.71 -8.26
N ALA A 177 -8.07 3.27 -7.35
CA ALA A 177 -9.35 2.66 -7.71
C ALA A 177 -10.50 3.69 -7.83
N ARG A 178 -10.31 4.89 -7.27
CA ARG A 178 -11.33 5.94 -7.21
C ARG A 178 -10.91 7.13 -8.04
N SER A 179 -11.90 7.76 -8.68
CA SER A 179 -11.73 9.05 -9.35
C SER A 179 -12.09 10.18 -8.40
N GLU A 180 -11.34 11.26 -8.47
CA GLU A 180 -11.67 12.51 -7.79
C GLU A 180 -12.20 13.55 -8.77
N THR A 181 -11.82 13.47 -10.04
CA THR A 181 -12.27 14.40 -11.08
C THR A 181 -13.28 13.73 -12.00
N PHE A 182 -14.40 14.39 -12.25
CA PHE A 182 -15.51 13.90 -13.05
C PHE A 182 -15.93 14.91 -14.10
N ARG A 183 -16.34 14.40 -15.26
CA ARG A 183 -16.97 15.19 -16.32
C ARG A 183 -18.47 14.92 -16.31
N ILE A 184 -19.25 15.96 -16.01
CA ILE A 184 -20.71 15.93 -16.07
C ILE A 184 -21.13 16.57 -17.39
N LEU A 185 -21.99 15.87 -18.13
CA LEU A 185 -22.58 16.34 -19.39
C LEU A 185 -24.10 16.39 -19.23
N SER A 186 -24.70 17.54 -19.51
CA SER A 186 -26.15 17.74 -19.56
C SER A 186 -26.53 18.24 -20.94
N GLU A 187 -27.51 17.59 -21.59
CA GLU A 187 -28.02 17.99 -22.91
C GLU A 187 -29.53 18.23 -22.79
N GLY A 188 -29.96 19.44 -23.15
CA GLY A 188 -31.35 19.81 -23.31
C GLY A 188 -31.72 19.82 -24.79
N LYS A 189 -32.89 19.27 -25.15
CA LYS A 189 -33.42 19.30 -26.52
C LYS A 189 -34.87 19.75 -26.51
N VAL A 190 -35.19 20.74 -27.34
CA VAL A 190 -36.55 21.20 -27.59
C VAL A 190 -37.09 20.48 -28.83
N THR A 191 -38.10 19.62 -28.64
CA THR A 191 -38.62 18.77 -29.73
C THR A 191 -39.32 19.56 -30.83
N SER A 192 -39.98 20.68 -30.49
CA SER A 192 -40.75 21.49 -31.45
C SER A 192 -39.88 22.33 -32.39
N SER A 193 -38.77 22.87 -31.90
CA SER A 193 -37.84 23.70 -32.70
C SER A 193 -36.60 22.93 -33.16
N GLY A 194 -36.34 21.76 -32.60
CA GLY A 194 -35.09 21.02 -32.82
C GLY A 194 -33.87 21.62 -32.11
N ALA A 195 -34.05 22.74 -31.38
CA ALA A 195 -32.97 23.39 -30.66
C ALA A 195 -32.35 22.44 -29.63
N ARG A 196 -31.03 22.50 -29.48
CA ARG A 196 -30.26 21.72 -28.50
C ARG A 196 -29.33 22.65 -27.75
N GLN A 197 -29.07 22.31 -26.51
CA GLN A 197 -28.11 23.00 -25.68
C GLN A 197 -27.36 21.97 -24.86
N ARG A 198 -26.06 22.14 -24.74
CA ARG A 198 -25.20 21.20 -24.00
C ARG A 198 -24.35 21.94 -23.00
N ILE A 199 -24.44 21.52 -21.75
CA ILE A 199 -23.61 22.02 -20.66
C ILE A 199 -22.64 20.92 -20.29
N GLN A 200 -21.36 21.29 -20.15
CA GLN A 200 -20.36 20.40 -19.60
C GLN A 200 -19.66 21.06 -18.42
N ILE A 201 -19.49 20.27 -17.36
CA ILE A 201 -18.81 20.69 -16.14
C ILE A 201 -17.73 19.66 -15.81
N ILE A 202 -16.54 20.15 -15.47
CA ILE A 202 -15.49 19.32 -14.83
C ILE A 202 -15.49 19.66 -13.35
N VAL A 203 -15.76 18.67 -12.50
CA VAL A 203 -15.78 18.82 -11.04
C VAL A 203 -14.70 17.97 -10.40
N ARG A 204 -14.08 18.46 -9.33
CA ARG A 204 -13.21 17.69 -8.44
C ARG A 204 -13.94 17.48 -7.12
N LEU A 205 -14.15 16.24 -6.73
CA LEU A 205 -14.71 15.85 -5.45
C LEU A 205 -13.60 15.74 -4.39
N ARG A 206 -13.91 16.24 -3.20
CA ARG A 206 -13.16 16.08 -1.95
C ARG A 206 -14.04 15.35 -0.94
N PRO A 207 -13.51 14.84 0.19
CA PRO A 207 -14.30 14.06 1.14
C PRO A 207 -15.58 14.73 1.66
N SER A 208 -15.64 16.07 1.70
CA SER A 208 -16.77 16.84 2.21
C SER A 208 -17.19 18.02 1.32
N SER A 209 -16.61 18.17 0.14
CA SER A 209 -16.90 19.29 -0.77
C SER A 209 -16.60 18.92 -2.23
N PHE A 210 -16.89 19.81 -3.15
CA PHE A 210 -16.43 19.71 -4.53
C PHE A 210 -16.04 21.08 -5.08
N ASP A 211 -15.14 21.09 -6.05
CA ASP A 211 -14.73 22.27 -6.80
C ASP A 211 -15.16 22.14 -8.26
N THR A 212 -15.72 23.20 -8.83
CA THR A 212 -15.94 23.29 -10.28
C THR A 212 -14.65 23.78 -10.92
N LEU A 213 -13.97 22.88 -11.64
CA LEU A 213 -12.71 23.19 -12.33
C LEU A 213 -12.94 23.86 -13.68
N SER A 214 -14.04 23.52 -14.35
CA SER A 214 -14.38 24.07 -15.67
C SER A 214 -15.88 24.01 -15.89
N TYR A 215 -16.43 25.05 -16.49
CA TYR A 215 -17.81 25.13 -17.00
C TYR A 215 -17.75 25.56 -18.46
N ARG A 216 -18.49 24.86 -19.31
CA ARG A 216 -18.71 25.29 -20.69
C ARG A 216 -20.16 25.03 -21.10
N GLU A 217 -20.65 25.93 -21.93
CA GLU A 217 -21.98 25.87 -22.51
C GLU A 217 -21.81 25.95 -24.01
N ASP A 218 -22.19 24.88 -24.69
CA ASP A 218 -22.18 24.82 -26.14
C ASP A 218 -23.57 25.24 -26.64
N LEU A 219 -23.58 26.37 -27.36
CA LEU A 219 -24.75 26.94 -28.04
C LEU A 219 -24.95 26.33 -29.43
#